data_AF-A0A1X7CE00-F1
#
_entry.id   AF-A0A1X7CE00-F1
#
_cell.length_a   1.000
_cell.length_b   1.000
_cell.length_c   1.000
_cell.angle_alpha   90.00
_cell.angle_beta   90.00
_cell.angle_gamma   90.00
#
_symmetry.space_group_name_H-M   'P 1'
#
loop_
_entity.id
_entity.type
_entity.pdbx_description
1 polymer ?
#
loop_
_entity_poly.entity_id
_entity_poly.type
_entity_poly.pdbx_seq_one_letter_code
_entity_poly.pdbx_strand_id
1 'polypeptide(L)' 'MESPFKFYIYEESAYIYDQNQKLIFQMGVDESRDVAFDMQETILASGEEVSKEKAWEVSGLDSLG' A
#
# COMPACT_ATOMS: atom_id res chain seq x y z
N MET A 1 -18.22 -5.81 7.38
CA MET A 1 -17.11 -6.74 7.09
C MET A 1 -15.92 -5.85 6.87
N GLU A 2 -14.97 -5.79 7.80
CA GLU A 2 -13.76 -4.98 7.61
C GLU A 2 -12.95 -5.61 6.46
N SER A 3 -12.43 -4.77 5.58
CA SER A 3 -11.55 -5.23 4.51
C SER A 3 -10.32 -5.88 5.16
N PRO A 4 -9.87 -7.07 4.72
CA PRO A 4 -8.64 -7.69 5.22
C PRO A 4 -7.37 -6.93 4.78
N PHE A 5 -7.54 -5.88 3.99
CA PHE A 5 -6.48 -5.03 3.48
C PHE A 5 -6.56 -3.65 4.09
N LYS A 6 -5.40 -3.15 4.54
CA LYS A 6 -5.17 -1.74 4.86
C LYS A 6 -4.30 -1.11 3.78
N PHE A 7 -4.41 0.20 3.65
CA PHE A 7 -3.65 0.94 2.64
C PHE A 7 -2.82 2.01 3.33
N TYR A 8 -1.60 2.19 2.84
CA TYR A 8 -0.66 3.15 3.40
C TYR A 8 -0.07 4.02 2.30
N ILE A 9 0.24 5.28 2.63
CA ILE A 9 1.10 6.12 1.82
C ILE A 9 2.40 6.39 2.59
N TYR A 10 3.52 6.17 1.91
CA TYR A 10 4.85 6.45 2.43
C TYR A 10 5.77 6.86 1.28
N GLU A 11 6.55 7.93 1.46
CA GLU A 11 7.47 8.45 0.43
C GLU A 11 6.82 8.55 -0.98
N GLU A 12 5.63 9.17 -1.03
CA GLU A 12 4.84 9.38 -2.27
C GLU A 12 4.38 8.09 -2.99
N SER A 13 4.61 6.93 -2.39
CA SER A 13 4.17 5.64 -2.91
C SER A 13 2.98 5.11 -2.12
N ALA A 14 2.09 4.40 -2.80
CA ALA A 14 0.98 3.69 -2.18
C ALA A 14 1.35 2.23 -1.91
N TYR A 15 0.83 1.70 -0.80
CA TYR A 15 1.10 0.36 -0.34
C TYR A 15 -0.18 -0.33 0.12
N ILE A 16 -0.23 -1.64 -0.06
CA ILE A 16 -1.28 -2.50 0.48
C ILE A 16 -0.68 -3.42 1.54
N TYR A 17 -1.29 -3.42 2.71
CA TYR A 17 -0.98 -4.33 3.80
C TYR A 17 -2.05 -5.42 3.89
N ASP A 18 -1.64 -6.67 3.66
CA ASP A 18 -2.49 -7.84 3.88
C ASP A 18 -2.41 -8.26 5.35
N GLN A 19 -3.52 -8.09 6.07
CA GLN A 19 -3.59 -8.41 7.50
C GLN A 19 -3.52 -9.91 7.79
N ASN A 20 -3.85 -10.77 6.83
CA ASN A 20 -3.78 -12.22 6.99
C ASN A 20 -2.35 -12.72 6.88
N GLN A 21 -1.62 -12.21 5.88
CA GLN A 21 -0.23 -12.61 5.62
C GLN A 21 0.78 -11.80 6.43
N LYS A 22 0.36 -10.63 6.94
CA LYS A 22 1.21 -9.62 7.59
C LYS A 22 2.34 -9.16 6.68
N LEU A 23 2.02 -8.90 5.42
CA LEU A 23 2.96 -8.46 4.40
C LEU A 23 2.49 -7.17 3.73
N ILE A 24 3.46 -6.33 3.35
CA ILE A 24 3.25 -5.11 2.58
C ILE A 24 3.75 -5.29 1.14
N PHE A 25 2.94 -4.80 0.21
CA PHE A 25 3.28 -4.71 -1.21
C PHE A 25 3.15 -3.26 -1.68
N GLN A 26 4.08 -2.80 -2.52
CA GLN A 26 3.98 -1.50 -3.16
C GLN A 26 3.02 -1.59 -4.35
N MET A 27 2.08 -0.65 -4.39
CA MET A 27 1.10 -0.52 -5.46
C MET A 27 1.64 0.43 -6.52
N GLY A 28 1.59 0.03 -7.79
CA GLY A 28 1.98 0.88 -8.92
C GLY A 28 1.44 0.35 -10.25
N VAL A 29 1.14 1.26 -11.17
CA VAL A 29 0.70 0.94 -12.54
C VAL A 29 1.79 0.24 -13.34
N ASP A 30 2.99 0.80 -13.30
CA ASP A 30 4.13 0.30 -14.08
C ASP A 30 4.70 -0.98 -13.46
N GLU A 31 4.78 -1.01 -12.13
CA GLU A 31 5.27 -2.18 -11.40
C GLU A 31 4.69 -2.21 -9.98
N SER A 32 4.15 -3.36 -9.60
CA SER A 32 3.86 -3.70 -8.20
C SER A 32 4.96 -4.64 -7.70
N ARG A 33 5.49 -4.39 -6.51
CA ARG A 33 6.64 -5.13 -5.97
C ARG A 33 6.48 -5.49 -4.51
N ASP A 34 7.14 -6.56 -4.12
CA ASP A 34 7.31 -6.93 -2.71
C ASP A 34 8.15 -5.87 -2.00
N VAL A 35 7.79 -5.57 -0.76
CA VAL A 35 8.54 -4.65 0.09
C VAL A 35 9.45 -5.46 1.02
N ALA A 36 10.72 -5.07 1.12
CA ALA A 36 11.66 -5.69 2.05
C ALA A 36 11.19 -5.52 3.51
N PHE A 37 11.43 -6.52 4.37
CA PHE A 37 10.86 -6.57 5.72
C PHE A 37 11.17 -5.33 6.59
N ASP A 38 12.38 -4.80 6.48
CA ASP A 38 12.82 -3.55 7.15
C ASP A 38 12.00 -2.33 6.71
N MET A 39 11.69 -2.25 5.42
CA MET A 39 10.81 -1.22 4.88
C MET A 39 9.36 -1.44 5.29
N GLN A 40 8.89 -2.69 5.44
CA GLN A 40 7.52 -2.96 5.90
C GLN A 40 7.30 -2.42 7.32
N GLU A 41 8.23 -2.66 8.24
CA GLU A 41 8.15 -2.11 9.62
C GLU A 41 8.14 -0.58 9.60
N THR A 42 8.97 0.02 8.75
CA THR A 42 9.06 1.47 8.59
C THR A 42 7.73 2.06 8.09
N ILE A 43 7.10 1.44 7.09
CA ILE A 43 5.81 1.87 6.53
C ILE A 43 4.68 1.69 7.55
N LEU A 44 4.66 0.61 8.33
CA LEU A 44 3.65 0.42 9.38
C LEU A 44 3.79 1.44 10.52
N ALA A 45 5.01 1.85 10.83
CA ALA A 45 5.28 2.79 11.91
C ALA A 45 5.10 4.26 11.49
N SER A 46 5.44 4.60 10.24
CA SER A 46 5.56 5.99 9.78
C SER A 46 4.64 6.33 8.60
N GLY A 47 4.05 5.33 7.93
CA GLY A 47 3.15 5.53 6.82
C GLY A 47 1.79 6.04 7.27
N GLU A 48 1.15 6.85 6.42
CA GLU A 48 -0.20 7.33 6.64
C GLU A 48 -1.20 6.25 6.23
N GLU A 49 -2.00 5.74 7.16
CA GLU A 49 -3.12 4.83 6.83
C GLU A 49 -4.21 5.62 6.08
N VAL A 50 -4.50 5.22 4.85
CA VAL A 50 -5.44 5.91 3.95
C VAL A 50 -6.55 4.98 3.46
N SER A 51 -7.55 5.56 2.80
CA SER A 51 -8.58 4.77 2.12
C SER A 51 -8.04 4.10 0.85
N LYS A 52 -8.74 3.07 0.40
CA LYS A 52 -8.44 2.36 -0.85
C LYS A 52 -8.40 3.32 -2.04
N GLU A 53 -9.37 4.22 -2.14
CA GLU A 53 -9.49 5.18 -3.23
C GLU A 53 -8.27 6.08 -3.29
N LYS A 54 -7.79 6.55 -2.13
CA LYS A 54 -6.61 7.41 -2.06
C LYS A 54 -5.33 6.67 -2.45
N ALA A 55 -5.19 5.42 -2.02
CA ALA A 55 -4.06 4.58 -2.43
C ALA A 55 -4.08 4.26 -3.92
N TRP A 56 -5.26 4.11 -4.53
CA TRP A 56 -5.40 3.94 -5.97
C TRP A 56 -5.03 5.18 -6.77
N GLU A 57 -5.46 6.37 -6.33
CA GLU A 57 -5.07 7.65 -6.93
C GLU A 57 -3.53 7.82 -6.89
N VAL A 58 -2.90 7.55 -5.74
CA VAL A 58 -1.45 7.73 -5.58
C VAL A 58 -0.63 6.67 -6.32
N SER A 59 -1.12 5.43 -6.42
CA SER A 59 -0.45 4.40 -7.24
C SER A 59 -0.63 4.60 -8.74
N GLY A 60 -1.53 5.51 -9.16
CA GLY A 60 -1.96 5.69 -10.54
C GLY A 60 -2.88 4.58 -11.07
N LEU A 61 -3.23 3.59 -10.23
CA LEU A 61 -4.08 2.47 -10.66
C LEU A 61 -5.49 2.91 -11.06
N ASP A 62 -5.90 4.13 -10.67
CA ASP A 62 -7.12 4.77 -11.14
C ASP A 62 -7.10 5.11 -12.64
N SER A 63 -5.92 5.35 -13.23
CA SER A 63 -5.75 5.69 -14.64
C SER A 63 -5.87 4.49 -15.59
N LEU A 64 -6.04 3.28 -15.05
CA LEU A 64 -6.33 2.07 -15.81
C LEU A 64 -7.84 1.88 -16.11
N GLY A 65 -8.68 2.82 -15.65
CA GLY A 65 -10.14 2.84 -15.83
C GLY A 65 -10.63 3.49 -17.12
#